data_AF-A0A953GDB5-F1
#
_entry.id   AF-A0A953GDB5-F1
#
_cell.length_a   1.000
_cell.length_b   1.000
_cell.length_c   1.000
_cell.angle_alpha   90.00
_cell.angle_beta   90.00
_cell.angle_gamma   90.00
#
_symmetry.space_group_name_H-M   'P 1'
#
loop_
_entity.id
_entity.type
_entity.pdbx_description
1 polymer ?
#
loop_
_entity_poly.entity_id
_entity_poly.type
_entity_poly.pdbx_seq_one_letter_code
_entity_poly.pdbx_strand_id
1 'polypeptide(L)'
;MRSGIVYTIIGLALVSVVWNSCSEDFQLTEPRRDIPVVYGFINRTDSAQYIRVERLFVDENIPAVDLAKRVDSVYYANAIVKLRNISTGKEYTLEKRDVSLDGYQRSAGPFAQVPNYMYKILTKNIGFGSGDSIMLIIDRGDNLPLVKSRIKLIRDFSFTTPKSDIRVLSFNPGQAQVFSWTKSGEAGLFNFDIVFDIDEFNAETGLTTNKKLTWNLLASDFKNSVTVYNDEFYRFLNVNLEAAIKYQRTLNSVSLFVKAGGSEIKSFNLLVNANLGITASQEIPRYSNLSEGFGIFSSIHSLTGTYGISAETRGAIDTSSLTRALNFK
;
A
#
# COMPACT_ATOMS: atom_id res chain seq x y z
N MET A 1 55.37 42.90 63.99
CA MET A 1 55.89 43.08 62.61
C MET A 1 56.40 41.73 62.11
N ARG A 2 55.61 41.09 61.24
CA ARG A 2 55.97 40.64 59.87
C ARG A 2 57.04 39.53 59.83
N SER A 3 56.60 38.28 59.62
CA SER A 3 56.48 37.62 58.29
C SER A 3 57.79 36.90 57.97
N GLY A 4 57.86 35.57 57.97
CA GLY A 4 57.23 34.64 57.02
C GLY A 4 58.37 33.82 56.41
N ILE A 5 58.24 32.50 56.23
CA ILE A 5 58.25 31.77 54.94
C ILE A 5 58.59 30.32 55.38
N VAL A 6 57.65 29.39 55.58
CA VAL A 6 56.92 28.56 54.61
C VAL A 6 57.82 28.07 53.47
N TYR A 7 58.19 26.78 53.46
CA TYR A 7 58.25 25.86 52.30
C TYR A 7 59.17 24.67 52.63
N THR A 8 58.60 23.47 52.82
CA THR A 8 59.10 22.11 52.46
C THR A 8 58.01 21.13 52.97
N ILE A 9 56.88 20.98 52.28
CA ILE A 9 56.63 20.09 51.13
C ILE A 9 56.72 18.59 51.50
N ILE A 10 55.52 18.04 51.71
CA ILE A 10 55.03 16.72 51.26
C ILE A 10 55.53 15.50 52.05
N GLY A 11 54.93 15.31 53.22
CA GLY A 11 54.78 14.00 53.86
C GLY A 11 53.48 13.33 53.41
N LEU A 12 53.61 12.37 52.49
CA LEU A 12 52.87 11.11 52.41
C LEU A 12 51.41 11.10 52.92
N ALA A 13 50.50 11.81 52.24
CA ALA A 13 49.06 11.53 52.31
C ALA A 13 48.65 10.75 51.05
N LEU A 14 49.11 9.50 50.97
CA LEU A 14 48.71 8.52 49.96
C LEU A 14 47.37 7.91 50.41
N VAL A 15 46.34 8.75 50.51
CA VAL A 15 44.96 8.33 50.76
C VAL A 15 44.39 7.93 49.41
N SER A 16 44.53 6.64 49.12
CA SER A 16 43.57 5.79 48.41
C SER A 16 42.36 6.54 47.83
N VAL A 17 42.54 7.11 46.64
CA VAL A 17 41.44 7.40 45.73
C VAL A 17 40.97 6.05 45.22
N VAL A 18 40.09 5.44 46.01
CA VAL A 18 39.34 4.25 45.64
C VAL A 18 38.63 4.55 44.34
N TRP A 19 38.91 3.71 43.35
CA TRP A 19 38.34 3.70 42.03
C TRP A 19 36.82 3.69 42.11
N ASN A 20 36.19 4.86 42.00
CA ASN A 20 34.80 4.93 41.56
C ASN A 20 34.82 4.80 40.04
N SER A 21 35.05 3.57 39.57
CA SER A 21 34.64 3.15 38.24
C SER A 21 33.12 3.12 38.26
N CYS A 22 32.48 4.29 38.11
CA CYS A 22 31.11 4.35 37.67
C CYS A 22 31.08 3.73 36.26
N SER A 23 30.69 2.46 36.17
CA SER A 23 30.21 1.91 34.91
C SER A 23 28.90 2.62 34.61
N GLU A 24 28.96 3.70 33.83
CA GLU A 24 27.79 4.16 33.09
C GLU A 24 27.50 3.04 32.08
N ASP A 25 26.72 2.04 32.51
CA ASP A 25 26.13 1.06 31.61
C ASP A 25 25.13 1.81 30.74
N PHE A 26 25.64 2.41 29.66
CA PHE A 26 24.86 3.12 28.68
C PHE A 26 23.98 2.10 27.96
N GLN A 27 22.75 1.93 28.45
CA GLN A 27 21.73 1.14 27.80
C GLN A 27 21.34 1.82 26.49
N LEU A 28 21.91 1.31 25.39
CA LEU A 28 21.66 1.82 24.04
C LEU A 28 20.23 1.58 23.57
N THR A 29 19.49 0.66 24.21
CA THR A 29 18.15 0.28 23.79
C THR A 29 17.16 0.35 24.93
N GLU A 30 15.92 0.75 24.63
CA GLU A 30 14.82 0.63 25.60
C GLU A 30 14.56 -0.84 25.94
N PRO A 31 14.08 -1.14 27.17
CA PRO A 31 13.60 -2.46 27.51
C PRO A 31 12.60 -2.98 26.47
N ARG A 32 12.63 -4.28 26.19
CA ARG A 32 11.71 -4.91 25.22
C ARG A 32 10.25 -4.57 25.55
N ARG A 33 9.64 -3.72 24.73
CA ARG A 33 8.22 -3.36 24.81
C ARG A 33 7.41 -4.12 23.76
N ASP A 34 6.23 -4.59 24.13
CA ASP A 34 5.31 -5.20 23.18
C ASP A 34 4.60 -4.09 22.39
N ILE A 35 5.09 -3.81 21.19
CA ILE A 35 4.54 -2.76 20.33
C ILE A 35 4.09 -3.42 19.01
N PRO A 36 2.78 -3.44 18.72
CA PRO A 36 2.25 -4.09 17.53
C PRO A 36 2.47 -3.21 16.29
N VAL A 37 2.70 -3.85 15.16
CA VAL A 37 2.78 -3.24 13.83
C VAL A 37 1.72 -3.90 12.95
N VAL A 38 0.75 -3.11 12.51
CA VAL A 38 -0.46 -3.63 11.86
C VAL A 38 -0.70 -2.96 10.51
N TYR A 39 -0.89 -3.77 9.48
CA TYR A 39 -1.34 -3.30 8.17
C TYR A 39 -2.54 -4.12 7.72
N GLY A 40 -3.66 -3.46 7.44
CA GLY A 40 -4.87 -4.12 6.95
C GLY A 40 -5.71 -3.18 6.10
N PHE A 41 -6.13 -3.67 4.93
CA PHE A 41 -6.90 -2.90 3.97
C PHE A 41 -8.13 -3.70 3.57
N ILE A 42 -9.31 -3.29 4.05
CA ILE A 42 -10.54 -4.02 3.78
C ILE A 42 -11.11 -3.61 2.43
N ASN A 43 -11.25 -4.60 1.55
CA ASN A 43 -11.82 -4.44 0.21
C ASN A 43 -13.00 -5.38 -0.03
N ARG A 44 -14.20 -4.83 -0.15
CA ARG A 44 -15.41 -5.63 -0.38
C ARG A 44 -15.46 -6.31 -1.74
N THR A 45 -14.63 -5.90 -2.71
CA THR A 45 -14.58 -6.53 -4.04
C THR A 45 -13.57 -7.67 -4.14
N ASP A 46 -12.70 -7.85 -3.14
CA ASP A 46 -11.73 -8.94 -3.12
C ASP A 46 -12.32 -10.25 -2.58
N SER A 47 -11.72 -11.38 -2.94
CA SER A 47 -12.18 -12.72 -2.51
C SER A 47 -11.81 -13.07 -1.06
N ALA A 48 -10.78 -12.44 -0.51
CA ALA A 48 -10.31 -12.63 0.86
C ALA A 48 -9.73 -11.32 1.43
N GLN A 49 -9.79 -11.20 2.75
CA GLN A 49 -9.20 -10.10 3.52
C GLN A 49 -7.96 -10.60 4.25
N TYR A 50 -6.93 -9.76 4.28
CA TYR A 50 -5.67 -10.04 4.96
C TYR A 50 -5.29 -8.89 5.90
N ILE A 51 -4.84 -9.25 7.09
CA ILE A 51 -4.31 -8.31 8.08
C ILE A 51 -2.95 -8.83 8.52
N ARG A 52 -1.89 -8.05 8.28
CA ARG A 52 -0.56 -8.31 8.80
C ARG A 52 -0.50 -7.77 10.22
N VAL A 53 -0.13 -8.61 11.18
CA VAL A 53 0.08 -8.24 12.58
C VAL A 53 1.43 -8.79 13.02
N GLU A 54 2.34 -7.87 13.29
CA GLU A 54 3.72 -8.13 13.68
C GLU A 54 4.03 -7.34 14.95
N ARG A 55 5.21 -7.54 15.54
CA ARG A 55 5.68 -6.76 16.69
C ARG A 55 7.03 -6.15 16.41
N LEU A 56 7.28 -4.98 16.99
CA LEU A 56 8.63 -4.46 17.09
C LEU A 56 9.50 -5.39 17.92
N PHE A 57 10.76 -5.47 17.54
CA PHE A 57 11.79 -6.23 18.22
C PHE A 57 13.01 -5.34 18.43
N VAL A 58 13.59 -5.45 19.61
CA VAL A 58 14.83 -4.80 19.99
C VAL A 58 15.52 -5.71 21.01
N ASP A 59 16.83 -5.81 20.92
CA ASP A 59 17.67 -6.55 21.84
C ASP A 59 19.02 -5.84 21.93
N GLU A 60 19.57 -5.73 23.14
CA GLU A 60 20.87 -5.08 23.38
C GLU A 60 22.03 -5.88 22.78
N ASN A 61 21.88 -7.20 22.70
CA ASN A 61 22.96 -8.13 22.40
C ASN A 61 22.82 -8.77 21.00
N ILE A 62 21.63 -8.73 20.42
CA ILE A 62 21.36 -9.36 19.11
C ILE A 62 21.11 -8.29 18.06
N PRO A 63 21.89 -8.24 16.97
CA PRO A 63 21.66 -7.30 15.88
C PRO A 63 20.24 -7.40 15.30
N ALA A 64 19.63 -6.26 15.01
CA ALA A 64 18.26 -6.19 14.48
C ALA A 64 18.07 -7.00 13.18
N VAL A 65 19.10 -7.08 12.32
CA VAL A 65 19.07 -7.91 11.10
C VAL A 65 18.94 -9.40 11.41
N ASP A 66 19.49 -9.86 12.53
CA ASP A 66 19.38 -11.27 12.92
C ASP A 66 18.04 -11.54 13.60
N LEU A 67 17.54 -10.62 14.42
CA LEU A 67 16.18 -10.68 14.97
C LEU A 67 15.11 -10.67 13.88
N ALA A 68 15.28 -9.87 12.82
CA ALA A 68 14.34 -9.77 11.71
C ALA A 68 14.15 -11.11 10.96
N LYS A 69 15.14 -12.01 11.02
CA LYS A 69 15.08 -13.37 10.45
C LYS A 69 14.40 -14.38 11.38
N ARG A 70 14.22 -14.04 12.66
CA ARG A 70 13.60 -14.92 13.66
C ARG A 70 12.09 -14.74 13.65
N VAL A 71 11.37 -15.81 13.30
CA VAL A 71 9.91 -15.81 13.16
C VAL A 71 9.21 -15.43 14.46
N ASP A 72 9.70 -15.95 15.59
CA ASP A 72 9.18 -15.65 16.92
C ASP A 72 9.44 -14.19 17.32
N SER A 73 10.48 -13.54 16.78
CA SER A 73 10.76 -12.13 17.06
C SER A 73 9.79 -11.21 16.32
N VAL A 74 9.38 -11.57 15.10
CA VAL A 74 8.52 -10.75 14.25
C VAL A 74 7.02 -11.00 14.51
N TYR A 75 6.61 -12.25 14.76
CA TYR A 75 5.19 -12.62 14.83
C TYR A 75 4.76 -12.99 16.25
N TYR A 76 3.54 -12.61 16.61
CA TYR A 76 2.87 -13.11 17.81
C TYR A 76 2.56 -14.60 17.68
N ALA A 77 2.85 -15.39 18.72
CA ALA A 77 2.53 -16.81 18.74
C ALA A 77 1.01 -17.05 18.73
N ASN A 78 0.29 -16.41 19.65
CA ASN A 78 -1.11 -16.72 19.99
C ASN A 78 -2.07 -15.52 19.86
N ALA A 79 -1.73 -14.50 19.06
CA ALA A 79 -2.62 -13.34 18.93
C ALA A 79 -3.94 -13.72 18.22
N ILE A 80 -5.05 -13.16 18.72
CA ILE A 80 -6.39 -13.34 18.15
C ILE A 80 -6.78 -12.04 17.44
N VAL A 81 -7.05 -12.12 16.14
CA VAL A 81 -7.44 -10.98 15.32
C VAL A 81 -8.89 -11.10 14.91
N LYS A 82 -9.67 -10.06 15.18
CA LYS A 82 -11.11 -10.00 14.86
C LYS A 82 -11.47 -8.74 14.10
N LEU A 83 -12.47 -8.85 13.24
CA LEU A 83 -13.19 -7.74 12.66
C LEU A 83 -14.60 -7.72 13.21
N ARG A 84 -15.08 -6.55 13.62
CA ARG A 84 -16.43 -6.35 14.15
C ARG A 84 -17.18 -5.32 13.31
N ASN A 85 -18.39 -5.67 12.87
CA ASN A 85 -19.32 -4.65 12.37
C ASN A 85 -19.91 -3.91 13.59
N ILE A 86 -19.72 -2.59 13.63
CA ILE A 86 -20.11 -1.79 14.80
C ILE A 86 -21.63 -1.70 14.91
N SER A 87 -22.33 -1.55 13.78
CA SER A 87 -23.79 -1.38 13.76
C SER A 87 -24.54 -2.65 14.14
N THR A 88 -24.08 -3.82 13.68
CA THR A 88 -24.75 -5.10 13.96
C THR A 88 -24.18 -5.82 15.17
N GLY A 89 -22.99 -5.43 15.65
CA GLY A 89 -22.27 -6.10 16.73
C GLY A 89 -21.62 -7.43 16.33
N LYS A 90 -21.81 -7.91 15.09
CA LYS A 90 -21.28 -9.20 14.64
C LYS A 90 -19.75 -9.17 14.52
N GLU A 91 -19.11 -10.17 15.12
CA GLU A 91 -17.66 -10.36 15.12
C GLU A 91 -17.24 -11.53 14.22
N TYR A 92 -16.08 -11.38 13.59
CA TYR A 92 -15.48 -12.35 12.67
C TYR A 92 -14.03 -12.55 13.10
N THR A 93 -13.66 -13.76 13.50
CA THR A 93 -12.28 -14.10 13.86
C THR A 93 -11.52 -14.53 12.62
N LEU A 94 -10.31 -14.00 12.44
CA LEU A 94 -9.45 -14.29 11.30
C LEU A 94 -8.52 -15.45 11.65
N GLU A 95 -8.20 -16.27 10.65
CA GLU A 95 -7.30 -17.41 10.77
C GLU A 95 -5.85 -16.96 10.50
N LYS A 96 -4.93 -17.26 11.43
CA LYS A 96 -3.50 -17.07 11.18
C LYS A 96 -3.03 -18.08 10.14
N ARG A 97 -2.48 -17.60 9.02
CA ARG A 97 -2.07 -18.42 7.88
C ARG A 97 -0.75 -17.95 7.31
N ASP A 98 0.08 -18.89 6.87
CA ASP A 98 1.23 -18.58 6.02
C ASP A 98 0.74 -18.30 4.59
N VAL A 99 0.77 -17.04 4.19
CA VAL A 99 0.24 -16.61 2.89
C VAL A 99 1.23 -16.84 1.75
N SER A 100 2.45 -17.32 2.03
CA SER A 100 3.34 -17.82 0.98
C SER A 100 2.72 -19.00 0.22
N LEU A 101 1.91 -19.81 0.91
CA LEU A 101 1.12 -20.91 0.34
C LEU A 101 -0.05 -20.43 -0.52
N ASP A 102 -0.47 -19.18 -0.35
CA ASP A 102 -1.48 -18.52 -1.17
C ASP A 102 -0.85 -17.77 -2.37
N GLY A 103 0.46 -17.92 -2.60
CA GLY A 103 1.21 -17.26 -3.68
C GLY A 103 1.81 -15.90 -3.32
N TYR A 104 1.64 -15.43 -2.08
CA TYR A 104 2.18 -14.14 -1.63
C TYR A 104 3.56 -14.31 -0.98
N GLN A 105 4.58 -14.28 -1.83
CA GLN A 105 5.98 -14.30 -1.39
C GLN A 105 6.42 -12.92 -0.89
N ARG A 106 7.25 -12.88 0.15
CA ARG A 106 7.93 -11.64 0.56
C ARG A 106 9.02 -11.29 -0.46
N SER A 107 9.16 -10.00 -0.77
CA SER A 107 10.32 -9.50 -1.51
C SER A 107 11.61 -9.78 -0.74
N ALA A 108 12.72 -9.90 -1.45
CA ALA A 108 14.04 -10.01 -0.85
C ALA A 108 14.33 -8.84 0.10
N GLY A 109 14.91 -9.12 1.26
CA GLY A 109 15.14 -8.13 2.30
C GLY A 109 15.62 -8.74 3.61
N PRO A 110 15.79 -7.91 4.66
CA PRO A 110 16.38 -8.34 5.93
C PRO A 110 15.46 -9.21 6.80
N PHE A 111 14.16 -9.26 6.49
CA PHE A 111 13.17 -10.01 7.26
C PHE A 111 13.06 -11.47 6.81
N ALA A 112 12.61 -12.34 7.71
CA ALA A 112 12.24 -13.72 7.40
C ALA A 112 11.26 -13.78 6.21
N GLN A 113 11.58 -14.58 5.18
CA GLN A 113 10.73 -14.70 3.99
C GLN A 113 9.60 -15.72 4.19
N VAL A 114 9.93 -16.84 4.84
CA VAL A 114 9.02 -17.94 5.15
C VAL A 114 9.22 -18.35 6.61
N PRO A 115 8.14 -18.59 7.39
CA PRO A 115 6.74 -18.34 7.05
C PRO A 115 6.39 -16.85 6.91
N ASN A 116 5.47 -16.53 6.00
CA ASN A 116 4.90 -15.20 5.83
C ASN A 116 3.50 -15.16 6.47
N TYR A 117 3.44 -15.00 7.79
CA TYR A 117 2.16 -15.05 8.49
C TYR A 117 1.33 -13.77 8.29
N MET A 118 0.04 -13.97 8.00
CA MET A 118 -1.01 -12.96 8.09
C MET A 118 -2.28 -13.57 8.67
N TYR A 119 -3.22 -12.74 9.09
CA TYR A 119 -4.55 -13.14 9.50
C TYR A 119 -5.49 -13.00 8.32
N LYS A 120 -6.15 -14.10 7.95
CA LYS A 120 -6.97 -14.24 6.74
C LYS A 120 -8.41 -14.56 7.07
N ILE A 121 -9.32 -14.05 6.27
CA ILE A 121 -10.72 -14.50 6.22
C ILE A 121 -11.25 -14.33 4.80
N LEU A 122 -12.06 -15.30 4.33
CA LEU A 122 -12.71 -15.18 3.03
C LEU A 122 -13.81 -14.12 3.10
N THR A 123 -13.87 -13.24 2.10
CA THR A 123 -14.86 -12.14 2.06
C THR A 123 -16.28 -12.68 2.13
N LYS A 124 -16.56 -13.81 1.49
CA LYS A 124 -17.88 -14.49 1.54
C LYS A 124 -18.32 -14.89 2.97
N ASN A 125 -17.38 -15.03 3.91
CA ASN A 125 -17.68 -15.36 5.30
C ASN A 125 -17.94 -14.09 6.15
N ILE A 126 -17.79 -12.90 5.56
CA ILE A 126 -18.03 -11.62 6.21
C ILE A 126 -19.22 -10.92 5.54
N GLY A 127 -20.20 -10.52 6.33
CA GLY A 127 -21.37 -9.78 5.85
C GLY A 127 -21.19 -8.26 5.98
N PHE A 128 -20.13 -7.67 5.41
CA PHE A 128 -19.94 -6.21 5.42
C PHE A 128 -20.62 -5.54 4.22
N GLY A 129 -21.46 -4.56 4.52
CA GLY A 129 -22.16 -3.70 3.58
C GLY A 129 -21.38 -2.44 3.19
N SER A 130 -21.93 -1.75 2.19
CA SER A 130 -21.42 -0.51 1.65
C SER A 130 -21.54 0.62 2.67
N GLY A 131 -20.40 1.23 3.05
CA GLY A 131 -20.39 2.29 4.05
C GLY A 131 -20.44 1.83 5.51
N ASP A 132 -20.33 0.53 5.78
CA ASP A 132 -20.35 -0.01 7.14
C ASP A 132 -19.20 0.54 8.00
N SER A 133 -19.49 0.81 9.26
CA SER A 133 -18.47 1.11 10.26
C SER A 133 -17.95 -0.20 10.85
N ILE A 134 -16.64 -0.43 10.78
CA ILE A 134 -16.01 -1.64 11.27
C ILE A 134 -14.89 -1.34 12.26
N MET A 135 -14.60 -2.31 13.12
CA MET A 135 -13.55 -2.24 14.12
C MET A 135 -12.64 -3.47 14.02
N LEU A 136 -11.34 -3.22 13.83
CA LEU A 136 -10.29 -4.20 14.07
C LEU A 136 -10.06 -4.32 15.57
N ILE A 137 -9.95 -5.55 16.06
CA ILE A 137 -9.65 -5.88 17.46
C ILE A 137 -8.55 -6.93 17.45
N ILE A 138 -7.45 -6.67 18.14
CA ILE A 138 -6.32 -7.59 18.27
C ILE A 138 -6.08 -7.83 19.77
N ASP A 139 -6.13 -9.09 20.15
CA ASP A 139 -5.71 -9.58 21.46
C ASP A 139 -4.34 -10.23 21.31
N ARG A 140 -3.36 -9.74 22.07
CA ARG A 140 -1.96 -10.21 22.02
C ARG A 140 -1.66 -11.23 23.12
N GLY A 141 -2.59 -11.50 24.03
CA GLY A 141 -2.39 -12.29 25.23
C GLY A 141 -1.84 -11.46 26.40
N ASP A 142 -1.43 -12.17 27.46
CA ASP A 142 -0.75 -11.62 28.65
C ASP A 142 -1.49 -10.48 29.37
N ASN A 143 -2.82 -10.46 29.29
CA ASN A 143 -3.68 -9.40 29.82
C ASN A 143 -3.32 -7.99 29.31
N LEU A 144 -2.65 -7.89 28.17
CA LEU A 144 -2.35 -6.62 27.54
C LEU A 144 -3.64 -5.94 27.05
N PRO A 145 -3.67 -4.61 26.98
CA PRO A 145 -4.79 -3.90 26.37
C PRO A 145 -5.05 -4.36 24.94
N LEU A 146 -6.33 -4.51 24.60
CA LEU A 146 -6.76 -4.82 23.24
C LEU A 146 -6.40 -3.66 22.30
N VAL A 147 -5.72 -3.99 21.20
CA VAL A 147 -5.43 -3.02 20.14
C VAL A 147 -6.66 -2.91 19.26
N LYS A 148 -7.17 -1.68 19.11
CA LYS A 148 -8.40 -1.41 18.36
C LYS A 148 -8.15 -0.37 17.28
N SER A 149 -8.84 -0.51 16.16
CA SER A 149 -8.89 0.52 15.13
C SER A 149 -10.26 0.56 14.49
N ARG A 150 -10.80 1.76 14.31
CA ARG A 150 -12.13 1.97 13.73
C ARG A 150 -11.98 2.65 12.38
N ILE A 151 -12.69 2.13 11.39
CA ILE A 151 -12.79 2.73 10.06
C ILE A 151 -14.22 2.69 9.56
N LYS A 152 -14.50 3.47 8.52
CA LYS A 152 -15.71 3.35 7.73
C LYS A 152 -15.34 2.81 6.36
N LEU A 153 -16.02 1.75 5.92
CA LEU A 153 -15.79 1.17 4.61
C LEU A 153 -16.17 2.17 3.52
N ILE A 154 -15.39 2.19 2.45
CA ILE A 154 -15.71 3.00 1.27
C ILE A 154 -17.05 2.52 0.70
N ARG A 155 -17.92 3.47 0.38
CA ARG A 155 -19.19 3.17 -0.29
C ARG A 155 -18.92 2.78 -1.74
N ASP A 156 -19.78 1.90 -2.25
CA ASP A 156 -19.81 1.58 -3.67
C ASP A 156 -19.91 2.89 -4.47
N PHE A 157 -19.10 3.00 -5.51
CA PHE A 157 -19.06 4.15 -6.40
C PHE A 157 -19.11 3.69 -7.85
N SER A 158 -19.51 4.58 -8.75
CA SER A 158 -19.70 4.28 -10.16
C SER A 158 -19.09 5.35 -11.05
N PHE A 159 -18.85 5.01 -12.32
CA PHE A 159 -18.48 6.00 -13.33
C PHE A 159 -19.65 6.97 -13.53
N THR A 160 -19.33 8.26 -13.51
CA THR A 160 -20.20 9.34 -13.99
C THR A 160 -19.91 9.62 -15.46
N THR A 161 -18.65 9.46 -15.87
CA THR A 161 -18.23 9.43 -17.27
C THR A 161 -17.18 8.32 -17.48
N PRO A 162 -17.40 7.38 -18.42
CA PRO A 162 -18.56 7.27 -19.28
C PRO A 162 -19.84 6.90 -18.49
N LYS A 163 -21.01 7.26 -19.04
CA LYS A 163 -22.30 6.89 -18.45
C LYS A 163 -22.54 5.37 -18.56
N SER A 164 -23.44 4.85 -17.74
CA SER A 164 -23.71 3.41 -17.62
C SER A 164 -24.31 2.74 -18.86
N ASP A 165 -24.81 3.52 -19.83
CA ASP A 165 -25.32 3.07 -21.13
C ASP A 165 -24.23 2.98 -22.21
N ILE A 166 -23.09 3.63 -22.01
CA ILE A 166 -21.96 3.58 -22.94
C ILE A 166 -21.31 2.19 -22.90
N ARG A 167 -21.07 1.62 -24.08
CA ARG A 167 -20.42 0.30 -24.26
C ARG A 167 -19.11 0.36 -25.03
N VAL A 168 -18.84 1.48 -25.70
CA VAL A 168 -17.68 1.72 -26.54
C VAL A 168 -17.05 3.06 -26.19
N LEU A 169 -15.73 3.10 -26.14
CA LEU A 169 -14.97 4.34 -25.97
C LEU A 169 -14.45 4.84 -27.33
N SER A 170 -14.38 6.16 -27.49
CA SER A 170 -13.90 6.82 -28.70
C SER A 170 -12.70 7.70 -28.38
N PHE A 171 -11.55 7.40 -28.97
CA PHE A 171 -10.32 8.19 -28.86
C PHE A 171 -10.07 8.95 -30.17
N ASN A 172 -11.00 9.81 -30.58
CA ASN A 172 -10.88 10.58 -31.83
C ASN A 172 -9.68 11.57 -31.76
N PRO A 173 -8.73 11.55 -32.70
CA PRO A 173 -7.56 12.45 -32.70
C PRO A 173 -7.93 13.93 -32.61
N GLY A 174 -7.09 14.73 -31.94
CA GLY A 174 -7.33 16.16 -31.71
C GLY A 174 -8.47 16.51 -30.76
N GLN A 175 -9.17 15.52 -30.19
CA GLN A 175 -10.23 15.72 -29.20
C GLN A 175 -9.73 15.37 -27.79
N ALA A 176 -10.42 15.88 -26.77
CA ALA A 176 -10.24 15.47 -25.39
C ALA A 176 -11.52 14.81 -24.86
N GLN A 177 -11.37 13.91 -23.90
CA GLN A 177 -12.48 13.29 -23.18
C GLN A 177 -12.21 13.28 -21.68
N VAL A 178 -13.27 13.23 -20.89
CA VAL A 178 -13.20 13.21 -19.43
C VAL A 178 -13.63 11.85 -18.92
N PHE A 179 -12.84 11.26 -18.04
CA PHE A 179 -13.23 10.12 -17.23
C PHE A 179 -13.51 10.62 -15.81
N SER A 180 -14.62 10.18 -15.21
CA SER A 180 -15.00 10.61 -13.86
C SER A 180 -15.86 9.59 -13.15
N TRP A 181 -15.84 9.64 -11.82
CA TRP A 181 -16.60 8.73 -10.95
C TRP A 181 -17.17 9.46 -9.74
N THR A 182 -18.21 8.86 -9.14
CA THR A 182 -18.79 9.38 -7.89
C THR A 182 -17.78 9.27 -6.75
N LYS A 183 -17.72 10.27 -5.88
CA LYS A 183 -16.85 10.29 -4.70
C LYS A 183 -17.69 10.25 -3.43
N SER A 184 -17.36 9.34 -2.50
CA SER A 184 -17.92 9.33 -1.15
C SER A 184 -17.00 10.06 -0.16
N GLY A 185 -17.51 10.48 0.99
CA GLY A 185 -16.71 11.18 2.01
C GLY A 185 -15.61 10.29 2.63
N GLU A 186 -15.78 8.97 2.55
CA GLU A 186 -14.82 7.96 3.02
C GLU A 186 -13.69 7.69 2.02
N ALA A 187 -13.88 8.01 0.73
CA ALA A 187 -12.87 7.86 -0.31
C ALA A 187 -11.94 9.09 -0.34
N GLY A 188 -10.74 8.92 0.23
CA GLY A 188 -9.76 9.97 0.43
C GLY A 188 -8.83 10.20 -0.76
N LEU A 189 -8.46 9.14 -1.49
CA LEU A 189 -7.48 9.17 -2.59
C LEU A 189 -7.90 8.23 -3.71
N PHE A 190 -7.47 8.52 -4.93
CA PHE A 190 -7.76 7.72 -6.11
C PHE A 190 -6.53 7.46 -6.97
N ASN A 191 -6.46 6.25 -7.50
CA ASN A 191 -5.69 5.90 -8.68
C ASN A 191 -6.65 5.63 -9.84
N PHE A 192 -6.23 6.00 -11.05
CA PHE A 192 -6.99 5.74 -12.27
C PHE A 192 -6.06 5.27 -13.38
N ASP A 193 -6.36 4.09 -13.89
CA ASP A 193 -5.60 3.42 -14.94
C ASP A 193 -6.53 3.01 -16.09
N ILE A 194 -6.00 3.05 -17.31
CA ILE A 194 -6.64 2.47 -18.49
C ILE A 194 -5.82 1.25 -18.93
N VAL A 195 -6.47 0.09 -19.04
CA VAL A 195 -5.85 -1.16 -19.49
C VAL A 195 -6.34 -1.50 -20.88
N PHE A 196 -5.41 -1.61 -21.83
CA PHE A 196 -5.68 -2.01 -23.21
C PHE A 196 -5.44 -3.50 -23.37
N ASP A 197 -6.43 -4.22 -23.89
CA ASP A 197 -6.35 -5.64 -24.19
C ASP A 197 -6.11 -5.86 -25.69
N ILE A 198 -4.92 -6.36 -26.03
CA ILE A 198 -4.41 -6.41 -27.40
C ILE A 198 -3.98 -7.83 -27.73
N ASP A 199 -4.50 -8.38 -28.82
CA ASP A 199 -3.97 -9.61 -29.39
C ASP A 199 -2.91 -9.29 -30.45
N GLU A 200 -1.80 -10.02 -30.41
CA GLU A 200 -0.74 -10.01 -31.42
C GLU A 200 -0.74 -11.36 -32.13
N PHE A 201 -1.20 -11.38 -33.39
CA PHE A 201 -1.11 -12.55 -34.27
C PHE A 201 0.20 -12.52 -35.05
N ASN A 202 1.02 -13.55 -34.91
CA ASN A 202 2.26 -13.69 -35.66
C ASN A 202 2.00 -14.49 -36.94
N ALA A 203 2.15 -13.84 -38.10
CA ALA A 203 1.89 -14.48 -39.39
C ALA A 203 2.93 -15.55 -39.80
N GLU A 204 4.14 -15.50 -39.23
CA GLU A 204 5.19 -16.50 -39.48
C GLU A 204 4.92 -17.81 -38.71
N THR A 205 4.39 -17.72 -37.49
CA THR A 205 4.17 -18.89 -36.62
C THR A 205 2.72 -19.34 -36.54
N GLY A 206 1.77 -18.48 -36.95
CA GLY A 206 0.33 -18.72 -36.81
C GLY A 206 -0.19 -18.63 -35.37
N LEU A 207 0.64 -18.15 -34.42
CA LEU A 207 0.27 -18.07 -33.00
C LEU A 207 -0.27 -16.69 -32.65
N THR A 208 -1.26 -16.65 -31.77
CA THR A 208 -1.80 -15.43 -31.16
C THR A 208 -1.36 -15.33 -29.70
N THR A 209 -0.81 -14.19 -29.31
CA THR A 209 -0.48 -13.87 -27.92
C THR A 209 -1.27 -12.67 -27.44
N ASN A 210 -1.82 -12.76 -26.23
CA ASN A 210 -2.54 -11.65 -25.60
C ASN A 210 -1.57 -10.77 -24.79
N LYS A 211 -1.68 -9.46 -24.96
CA LYS A 211 -0.87 -8.44 -24.31
C LYS A 211 -1.76 -7.40 -23.64
N LYS A 212 -1.46 -7.06 -22.40
CA LYS A 212 -2.13 -5.99 -21.65
C LYS A 212 -1.19 -4.83 -21.42
N LEU A 213 -1.60 -3.63 -21.84
CA LEU A 213 -0.87 -2.38 -21.58
C LEU A 213 -1.63 -1.54 -20.57
N THR A 214 -0.96 -1.10 -19.50
CA THR A 214 -1.56 -0.26 -18.45
C THR A 214 -1.05 1.17 -18.56
N TRP A 215 -1.97 2.10 -18.81
CA TRP A 215 -1.71 3.53 -18.80
C TRP A 215 -2.19 4.17 -17.50
N ASN A 216 -1.24 4.50 -16.63
CA ASN A 216 -1.50 5.14 -15.35
C ASN A 216 -1.73 6.65 -15.58
N LEU A 217 -2.94 7.12 -15.28
CA LEU A 217 -3.37 8.50 -15.54
C LEU A 217 -3.53 9.34 -14.27
N LEU A 218 -3.77 8.68 -13.14
CA LEU A 218 -3.88 9.32 -11.83
C LEU A 218 -3.26 8.41 -10.78
N ALA A 219 -2.41 8.95 -9.91
CA ALA A 219 -1.78 8.21 -8.82
C ALA A 219 -1.85 9.01 -7.52
N SER A 220 -2.50 8.44 -6.51
CA SER A 220 -2.63 9.01 -5.17
C SER A 220 -3.12 10.47 -5.18
N ASP A 221 -4.15 10.77 -5.96
CA ASP A 221 -4.72 12.13 -6.08
C ASP A 221 -6.10 12.22 -5.39
N PHE A 222 -6.49 13.43 -5.00
CA PHE A 222 -7.80 13.74 -4.42
C PHE A 222 -8.92 13.91 -5.46
N LYS A 223 -8.56 14.11 -6.73
CA LYS A 223 -9.48 14.25 -7.85
C LYS A 223 -10.25 12.97 -8.12
N ASN A 224 -11.50 13.13 -8.54
CA ASN A 224 -12.38 12.06 -9.01
C ASN A 224 -12.66 12.16 -10.52
N SER A 225 -11.81 12.89 -11.25
CA SER A 225 -11.89 13.05 -12.69
C SER A 225 -10.51 13.25 -13.31
N VAL A 226 -10.40 12.82 -14.56
CA VAL A 226 -9.20 12.97 -15.39
C VAL A 226 -9.62 13.38 -16.79
N THR A 227 -9.00 14.43 -17.32
CA THR A 227 -9.13 14.80 -18.74
C THR A 227 -7.99 14.15 -19.51
N VAL A 228 -8.33 13.42 -20.57
CA VAL A 228 -7.39 12.76 -21.48
C VAL A 228 -7.49 13.42 -22.85
N TYR A 229 -6.37 13.86 -23.39
CA TYR A 229 -6.26 14.22 -24.81
C TYR A 229 -6.06 12.94 -25.62
N ASN A 230 -6.93 12.70 -26.59
CA ASN A 230 -6.98 11.43 -27.31
C ASN A 230 -5.72 11.14 -28.13
N ASP A 231 -4.95 12.16 -28.50
CA ASP A 231 -3.66 11.97 -29.16
C ASP A 231 -2.65 11.24 -28.25
N GLU A 232 -2.77 11.39 -26.93
CA GLU A 232 -1.93 10.68 -25.96
C GLU A 232 -2.19 9.18 -25.94
N PHE A 233 -3.40 8.72 -26.29
CA PHE A 233 -3.69 7.30 -26.45
C PHE A 233 -2.82 6.69 -27.57
N TYR A 234 -2.74 7.34 -28.73
CA TYR A 234 -1.90 6.88 -29.84
C TYR A 234 -0.42 6.95 -29.52
N ARG A 235 0.04 8.03 -28.85
CA ARG A 235 1.42 8.14 -28.37
C ARG A 235 1.76 7.03 -27.38
N PHE A 236 0.88 6.76 -26.43
CA PHE A 236 1.06 5.70 -25.44
C PHE A 236 1.25 4.34 -26.12
N LEU A 237 0.40 3.99 -27.09
CA LEU A 237 0.56 2.73 -27.83
C LEU A 237 1.90 2.68 -28.59
N ASN A 238 2.28 3.76 -29.27
CA ASN A 238 3.53 3.82 -30.03
C ASN A 238 4.79 3.67 -29.17
N VAL A 239 4.78 4.20 -27.95
CA VAL A 239 5.94 4.10 -27.04
C VAL A 239 6.02 2.73 -26.37
N ASN A 240 4.89 2.03 -26.19
CA ASN A 240 4.81 0.77 -25.44
C ASN A 240 4.70 -0.49 -26.32
N LEU A 241 4.63 -0.31 -27.64
CA LEU A 241 4.61 -1.39 -28.61
C LEU A 241 5.73 -1.20 -29.62
N GLU A 242 6.44 -2.29 -29.87
CA GLU A 242 7.43 -2.33 -30.95
C GLU A 242 6.73 -2.28 -32.30
N ALA A 243 7.41 -1.74 -33.31
CA ALA A 243 6.94 -1.75 -34.68
C ALA A 243 6.61 -3.18 -35.12
N ALA A 244 5.40 -3.38 -35.63
CA ALA A 244 4.88 -4.71 -35.91
C ALA A 244 5.33 -5.21 -37.28
N ILE A 245 6.62 -5.54 -37.41
CA ILE A 245 7.15 -6.14 -38.64
C ILE A 245 6.56 -7.55 -38.85
N LYS A 246 6.27 -8.27 -37.77
CA LYS A 246 5.83 -9.68 -37.77
C LYS A 246 4.41 -9.92 -37.27
N TYR A 247 3.81 -8.90 -36.66
CA TYR A 247 2.56 -9.03 -35.93
C TYR A 247 1.43 -8.29 -36.63
N GLN A 248 0.23 -8.86 -36.59
CA GLN A 248 -1.02 -8.14 -36.79
C GLN A 248 -1.66 -7.95 -35.42
N ARG A 249 -2.07 -6.72 -35.11
CA ARG A 249 -2.63 -6.38 -33.80
C ARG A 249 -4.12 -6.15 -33.86
N THR A 250 -4.85 -6.60 -32.85
CA THR A 250 -6.25 -6.26 -32.67
C THR A 250 -6.45 -5.72 -31.25
N LEU A 251 -6.98 -4.49 -31.15
CA LEU A 251 -7.39 -3.91 -29.88
C LEU A 251 -8.80 -4.42 -29.54
N ASN A 252 -8.86 -5.37 -28.61
CA ASN A 252 -10.07 -6.09 -28.26
C ASN A 252 -10.98 -5.25 -27.37
N SER A 253 -10.42 -4.73 -26.26
CA SER A 253 -11.17 -3.99 -25.27
C SER A 253 -10.30 -2.98 -24.52
N VAL A 254 -10.98 -2.07 -23.84
CA VAL A 254 -10.36 -1.10 -22.93
C VAL A 254 -11.07 -1.15 -21.59
N SER A 255 -10.32 -1.44 -20.54
CA SER A 255 -10.81 -1.44 -19.17
C SER A 255 -10.38 -0.19 -18.44
N LEU A 256 -11.34 0.52 -17.86
CA LEU A 256 -11.13 1.61 -16.93
C LEU A 256 -11.04 1.04 -15.51
N PHE A 257 -9.96 1.32 -14.79
CA PHE A 257 -9.74 0.84 -13.43
C PHE A 257 -9.56 2.03 -12.49
N VAL A 258 -10.47 2.16 -11.51
CA VAL A 258 -10.35 3.15 -10.44
C VAL A 258 -10.14 2.41 -9.12
N LYS A 259 -9.13 2.80 -8.36
CA LYS A 259 -8.90 2.32 -6.99
C LYS A 259 -8.99 3.47 -6.02
N ALA A 260 -9.89 3.36 -5.04
CA ALA A 260 -10.05 4.33 -3.97
C ALA A 260 -9.36 3.86 -2.70
N GLY A 261 -8.69 4.78 -2.00
CA GLY A 261 -8.14 4.60 -0.66
C GLY A 261 -8.92 5.40 0.38
N GLY A 262 -9.09 4.82 1.58
CA GLY A 262 -9.86 5.41 2.67
C GLY A 262 -9.24 6.69 3.23
N SER A 263 -10.00 7.38 4.08
CA SER A 263 -9.57 8.59 4.78
C SER A 263 -8.25 8.43 5.55
N GLU A 264 -7.98 7.24 6.09
CA GLU A 264 -6.75 6.95 6.83
C GLU A 264 -5.51 6.94 5.92
N ILE A 265 -5.65 6.38 4.71
CA ILE A 265 -4.59 6.42 3.69
C ILE A 265 -4.35 7.87 3.24
N LYS A 266 -5.41 8.66 3.11
CA LYS A 266 -5.31 10.11 2.86
C LYS A 266 -4.53 10.82 3.96
N SER A 267 -4.88 10.61 5.23
CA SER A 267 -4.19 11.22 6.36
C SER A 267 -2.71 10.83 6.41
N PHE A 268 -2.38 9.57 6.15
CA PHE A 268 -1.00 9.11 6.03
C PHE A 268 -0.24 9.86 4.92
N ASN A 269 -0.79 9.93 3.71
CA ASN A 269 -0.14 10.61 2.58
C ASN A 269 0.07 12.11 2.85
N LEU A 270 -0.92 12.79 3.45
CA LEU A 270 -0.80 14.20 3.80
C LEU A 270 0.33 14.43 4.82
N LEU A 271 0.46 13.55 5.82
CA LEU A 271 1.54 13.63 6.80
C LEU A 271 2.91 13.43 6.16
N VAL A 272 3.06 12.40 5.32
CA VAL A 272 4.33 12.12 4.61
C VAL A 272 4.72 13.31 3.74
N ASN A 273 3.79 13.85 2.95
CA ASN A 273 4.08 14.96 2.04
C ASN A 273 4.37 16.28 2.77
N ALA A 274 3.74 16.53 3.92
CA ALA A 274 4.00 17.73 4.74
C ALA A 274 5.42 17.75 5.31
N ASN A 275 6.03 16.57 5.54
CA ASN A 275 7.36 16.45 6.13
C ASN A 275 8.50 16.48 5.12
N LEU A 276 8.23 16.55 3.81
CA LEU A 276 9.26 16.64 2.78
C LEU A 276 9.98 18.02 2.74
N GLY A 277 9.55 18.98 3.56
CA GLY A 277 9.99 20.38 3.49
C GLY A 277 10.81 20.93 4.67
N ILE A 278 11.18 20.15 5.69
CA ILE A 278 11.84 20.70 6.90
C ILE A 278 13.02 19.83 7.38
N THR A 279 14.09 20.51 7.81
CA THR A 279 15.36 20.00 8.31
C THR A 279 15.24 19.08 9.54
N ALA A 280 15.45 17.78 9.34
CA ALA A 280 16.21 16.78 10.11
C ALA A 280 16.44 16.83 11.65
N SER A 281 15.74 17.63 12.47
CA SER A 281 15.96 17.64 13.93
C SER A 281 14.76 17.25 14.79
N GLN A 282 13.61 16.97 14.18
CA GLN A 282 12.42 16.48 14.90
C GLN A 282 12.13 15.02 14.53
N GLU A 283 11.57 14.28 15.48
CA GLU A 283 11.04 12.95 15.21
C GLU A 283 9.96 13.06 14.11
N ILE A 284 10.16 12.37 12.99
CA ILE A 284 9.21 12.40 11.87
C ILE A 284 7.88 11.85 12.38
N PRO A 285 6.80 12.63 12.39
CA PRO A 285 5.54 12.16 12.92
C PRO A 285 5.07 10.94 12.12
N ARG A 286 4.70 9.89 12.85
CA ARG A 286 4.25 8.61 12.28
C ARG A 286 2.74 8.54 12.42
N TYR A 287 2.04 8.38 11.30
CA TYR A 287 0.59 8.17 11.34
C TYR A 287 0.29 6.74 11.75
N SER A 288 -0.59 6.58 12.73
CA SER A 288 -1.29 5.34 13.01
C SER A 288 -2.71 5.63 13.48
N ASN A 289 -3.66 4.79 13.08
CA ASN A 289 -5.04 4.83 13.54
C ASN A 289 -5.39 3.63 14.45
N LEU A 290 -4.37 3.03 15.05
CA LEU A 290 -4.50 2.02 16.08
C LEU A 290 -4.54 2.69 17.45
N SER A 291 -5.20 2.08 18.43
CA SER A 291 -5.19 2.55 19.82
C SER A 291 -3.82 2.41 20.49
N GLU A 292 -2.97 1.52 19.96
CA GLU A 292 -1.61 1.26 20.42
C GLU A 292 -0.80 0.69 19.25
N GLY A 293 0.50 1.02 19.19
CA GLY A 293 1.41 0.55 18.16
C GLY A 293 1.42 1.38 16.88
N PHE A 294 1.87 0.75 15.80
CA PHE A 294 2.13 1.42 14.52
C PHE A 294 1.43 0.74 13.35
N GLY A 295 1.24 1.50 12.28
CA GLY A 295 0.68 1.03 11.02
C GLY A 295 -0.73 1.53 10.77
N ILE A 296 -1.37 0.99 9.74
CA ILE A 296 -2.60 1.53 9.16
C ILE A 296 -3.61 0.43 8.96
N PHE A 297 -4.80 0.64 9.49
CA PHE A 297 -5.99 -0.09 9.13
C PHE A 297 -6.91 0.84 8.33
N SER A 298 -7.32 0.47 7.12
CA SER A 298 -8.18 1.31 6.29
C SER A 298 -9.05 0.47 5.36
N SER A 299 -9.87 1.14 4.56
CA SER A 299 -10.66 0.52 3.50
C SER A 299 -10.10 0.93 2.15
N ILE A 300 -10.14 -0.01 1.20
CA ILE A 300 -9.92 0.25 -0.21
C ILE A 300 -11.14 -0.27 -0.98
N HIS A 301 -11.40 0.29 -2.15
CA HIS A 301 -12.46 -0.20 -3.02
C HIS A 301 -12.10 0.04 -4.47
N SER A 302 -12.45 -0.90 -5.34
CA SER A 302 -12.12 -0.83 -6.76
C SER A 302 -13.39 -0.81 -7.60
N LEU A 303 -13.35 0.01 -8.65
CA LEU A 303 -14.36 0.08 -9.69
C LEU A 303 -13.69 -0.26 -11.02
N THR A 304 -14.34 -1.12 -11.80
CA THR A 304 -13.85 -1.53 -13.12
C THR A 304 -14.99 -1.49 -14.13
N GLY A 305 -14.71 -0.95 -15.31
CA GLY A 305 -15.61 -0.96 -16.45
C GLY A 305 -14.84 -1.38 -17.70
N THR A 306 -15.36 -2.34 -18.45
CA THR A 306 -14.73 -2.81 -19.69
C THR A 306 -15.59 -2.41 -20.88
N TYR A 307 -14.96 -1.79 -21.86
CA TYR A 307 -15.60 -1.17 -23.00
C TYR A 307 -14.98 -1.70 -24.30
N GLY A 308 -15.80 -1.77 -25.35
CA GLY A 308 -15.30 -1.90 -26.70
C GLY A 308 -14.65 -0.59 -27.17
N ILE A 309 -14.20 -0.60 -28.42
CA ILE A 309 -13.61 0.57 -29.08
C ILE A 309 -14.43 0.94 -30.31
N SER A 310 -14.65 2.23 -30.50
CA SER A 310 -15.45 2.76 -31.62
C SER A 310 -14.80 2.46 -32.97
N ALA A 311 -15.61 2.39 -34.04
CA ALA A 311 -15.13 2.15 -35.39
C ALA A 311 -14.18 3.26 -35.87
N GLU A 312 -14.46 4.51 -35.49
CA GLU A 312 -13.63 5.68 -35.82
C GLU A 312 -12.25 5.55 -35.18
N THR A 313 -12.18 5.09 -33.93
CA THR A 313 -10.92 4.86 -33.23
C THR A 313 -10.13 3.72 -33.88
N ARG A 314 -10.80 2.64 -34.29
CA ARG A 314 -10.18 1.53 -35.05
C ARG A 314 -9.67 1.97 -36.43
N GLY A 315 -10.37 2.88 -37.11
CA GLY A 315 -9.87 3.46 -38.36
C GLY A 315 -8.65 4.35 -38.13
N ALA A 316 -8.70 5.17 -37.08
CA ALA A 316 -7.62 6.09 -36.73
C ALA A 316 -6.35 5.38 -36.24
N ILE A 317 -6.46 4.27 -35.51
CA ILE A 317 -5.27 3.52 -35.03
C ILE A 317 -4.51 2.82 -36.17
N ASP A 318 -5.19 2.41 -37.24
CA ASP A 318 -4.54 1.84 -38.43
C ASP A 318 -3.87 2.93 -39.29
N THR A 319 -4.44 4.12 -39.36
CA THR A 319 -4.03 5.17 -40.30
C THR A 319 -3.18 6.30 -39.71
N SER A 320 -3.22 6.50 -38.39
CA SER A 320 -2.51 7.59 -37.72
C SER A 320 -0.99 7.49 -37.90
N SER A 321 -0.34 8.62 -38.14
CA SER A 321 1.13 8.69 -38.26
C SER A 321 1.86 8.16 -37.04
N LEU A 322 1.21 8.17 -35.87
CA LEU A 322 1.76 7.66 -34.61
C LEU A 322 1.65 6.14 -34.48
N THR A 323 0.67 5.48 -35.11
CA THR A 323 0.36 4.07 -34.80
C THR A 323 0.27 3.16 -36.03
N ARG A 324 0.29 3.71 -37.26
CA ARG A 324 0.30 2.93 -38.51
C ARG A 324 1.42 1.88 -38.59
N ALA A 325 2.58 2.15 -37.97
CA ALA A 325 3.70 1.22 -37.93
C ALA A 325 3.49 0.03 -36.96
N LEU A 326 2.42 0.08 -36.15
CA LEU A 326 2.06 -0.95 -35.17
C LEU A 326 1.12 -2.02 -35.75
N ASN A 327 0.67 -1.87 -37.00
CA ASN A 327 -0.13 -2.82 -37.77
C ASN A 327 -1.41 -3.30 -37.05
N PHE A 328 -2.21 -2.34 -36.56
CA PHE A 328 -3.54 -2.64 -36.02
C PHE A 328 -4.54 -2.91 -37.14
N LYS A 329 -5.44 -3.88 -36.93
CA LYS A 329 -6.50 -4.28 -37.86
C LYS A 329 -7.84 -4.45 -37.16
#